data_AF-A0A952E576-F1
#
_entry.id   AF-A0A952E576-F1
#
_cell.length_a   1.000
_cell.length_b   1.000
_cell.length_c   1.000
_cell.angle_alpha   90.00
_cell.angle_beta   90.00
_cell.angle_gamma   90.00
#
_symmetry.space_group_name_H-M   'P 1'
#
loop_
_entity.id
_entity.type
_entity.pdbx_description
1 polymer ?
#
loop_
_entity_poly.entity_id
_entity_poly.type
_entity_poly.pdbx_seq_one_letter_code
_entity_poly.pdbx_strand_id
1 'polypeptide(L)'
;MLCKPTLLPNVSLMLSIYLNTSYRHIKPCCFMFSVIIILKNWLLCANIYCIIRFLSNFTQRIFHKRRNTMDNKHPIISNDLLHHTYVIRPISLSKLFCTILLLLAVTLGACRRKTTSTPTSPNEPNASEGIIKAEMSLFDGKSLGQWAITDFGGQGKVYVKDGAIYMEMGNDMTGINWKGPLIRMNYEITLEAMRISGSDFFCGLTFPVAENPCSLILGGWGGGLCGLSNIDYYDAANNETTTFTSFEDNKWYRVRLRVTPDRIEAWLDDEEIVNIEITGRKIDIRAEVDLSQPLGIATWQTGGAVRNIKIKPIQN
;
A
#
# COMPACT_ATOMS: atom_id res chain seq x y z
N MET A 1 -43.01 -20.31 12.27
CA MET A 1 -42.44 -19.54 13.41
C MET A 1 -41.19 -18.83 12.93
N LEU A 2 -41.22 -17.48 12.96
CA LEU A 2 -40.13 -16.51 13.22
C LEU A 2 -38.82 -16.61 12.40
N CYS A 3 -38.19 -15.55 11.89
CA CYS A 3 -38.51 -14.14 11.68
C CYS A 3 -37.36 -13.58 10.83
N LYS A 4 -37.63 -12.92 9.69
CA LYS A 4 -36.64 -12.14 8.92
C LYS A 4 -36.58 -10.71 9.48
N PRO A 5 -35.41 -10.06 9.56
CA PRO A 5 -35.32 -8.67 10.00
C PRO A 5 -35.76 -7.72 8.87
N THR A 6 -36.75 -6.89 9.18
CA THR A 6 -37.20 -5.73 8.39
C THR A 6 -36.23 -4.56 8.60
N LEU A 7 -35.57 -4.13 7.53
CA LEU A 7 -34.87 -2.84 7.49
C LEU A 7 -35.85 -1.73 7.08
N LEU A 8 -35.89 -0.68 7.91
CA LEU A 8 -36.70 0.52 7.79
C LEU A 8 -36.31 1.37 6.56
N PRO A 9 -37.24 1.79 5.70
CA PRO A 9 -36.99 2.77 4.64
C PRO A 9 -37.35 4.17 5.18
N ASN A 10 -36.45 4.90 5.85
CA ASN A 10 -36.82 6.25 6.34
C ASN A 10 -35.70 7.28 6.56
N VAL A 11 -34.55 7.15 5.90
CA VAL A 11 -33.50 8.22 5.96
C VAL A 11 -33.60 9.21 4.80
N SER A 12 -34.15 8.79 3.65
CA SER A 12 -34.29 9.66 2.46
C SER A 12 -35.43 10.68 2.59
N LEU A 13 -36.52 10.33 3.29
CA LEU A 13 -37.70 11.21 3.38
C LEU A 13 -37.56 12.33 4.43
N MET A 14 -36.80 12.08 5.51
CA MET A 14 -36.51 13.10 6.53
C MET A 14 -35.59 14.22 6.03
N LEU A 15 -34.65 13.91 5.12
CA LEU A 15 -33.76 14.93 4.53
C LEU A 15 -34.51 15.85 3.56
N SER A 16 -35.48 15.32 2.82
CA SER A 16 -36.31 16.08 1.88
C SER A 16 -37.21 17.09 2.61
N ILE A 17 -37.80 16.73 3.75
CA ILE A 17 -38.71 17.61 4.50
C ILE A 17 -37.96 18.73 5.24
N TYR A 18 -36.76 18.45 5.77
CA TYR A 18 -35.96 19.46 6.47
C TYR A 18 -35.38 20.51 5.52
N LEU A 19 -35.06 20.12 4.28
CA LEU A 19 -34.55 21.05 3.26
C LEU A 19 -35.65 21.92 2.62
N ASN A 20 -36.93 21.56 2.74
CA ASN A 20 -38.01 22.28 2.06
C ASN A 20 -38.79 23.28 2.94
N THR A 21 -38.57 23.29 4.26
CA THR A 21 -39.35 24.14 5.20
C THR A 21 -38.60 25.32 5.83
N SER A 22 -37.36 25.63 5.41
CA SER A 22 -36.63 26.80 5.93
C SER A 22 -36.00 27.72 4.87
N TYR A 23 -36.38 27.58 3.59
CA TYR A 23 -35.83 28.40 2.51
C TYR A 23 -36.84 29.36 1.90
N ARG A 24 -37.29 30.32 2.70
CA ARG A 24 -37.71 31.64 2.20
C ARG A 24 -37.14 32.70 3.14
N HIS A 25 -36.15 33.44 2.64
CA HIS A 25 -35.41 34.56 3.28
C HIS A 25 -34.17 34.22 4.12
N ILE A 26 -33.07 33.82 3.47
CA ILE A 26 -31.72 33.88 4.09
C ILE A 26 -30.72 34.47 3.08
N LYS A 27 -30.01 35.52 3.48
CA LYS A 27 -28.99 36.24 2.67
C LYS A 27 -27.74 35.36 2.43
N PRO A 28 -27.04 35.52 1.28
CA PRO A 28 -26.00 34.59 0.79
C PRO A 28 -24.78 34.39 1.72
N CYS A 29 -24.51 35.28 2.67
CA CYS A 29 -23.42 35.12 3.64
C CYS A 29 -23.68 34.05 4.71
N CYS A 30 -24.95 33.74 5.04
CA CYS A 30 -25.27 32.75 6.08
C CYS A 30 -25.18 31.31 5.57
N PHE A 31 -25.27 31.09 4.25
CA PHE A 31 -25.25 29.75 3.65
C PHE A 31 -23.84 29.12 3.72
N MET A 32 -22.79 29.92 3.49
CA MET A 32 -21.41 29.44 3.62
C MET A 32 -21.05 29.05 5.06
N PHE A 33 -21.52 29.80 6.06
CA PHE A 33 -21.24 29.48 7.46
C PHE A 33 -21.88 28.15 7.90
N SER A 34 -23.12 27.88 7.50
CA SER A 34 -23.82 26.64 7.83
C SER A 34 -23.17 25.41 7.19
N VAL A 35 -22.72 25.51 5.94
CA VAL A 35 -22.03 24.42 5.23
C VAL A 35 -20.66 24.13 5.84
N ILE A 36 -19.91 25.17 6.25
CA ILE A 36 -18.61 25.01 6.93
C ILE A 36 -18.77 24.35 8.31
N ILE A 37 -19.82 24.66 9.06
CA ILE A 37 -20.09 24.04 10.37
C ILE A 37 -20.46 22.56 10.20
N ILE A 38 -21.27 22.22 9.19
CA ILE A 38 -21.64 20.82 8.90
C ILE A 38 -20.42 20.02 8.44
N LEU A 39 -19.56 20.58 7.57
CA LEU A 39 -18.31 19.96 7.14
C LEU A 39 -17.32 19.79 8.30
N LYS A 40 -17.19 20.78 9.19
CA LYS A 40 -16.34 20.67 10.38
C LYS A 40 -16.83 19.61 11.35
N ASN A 41 -18.14 19.52 11.59
CA ASN A 41 -18.73 18.48 12.44
C ASN A 41 -18.59 17.09 11.82
N TRP A 42 -18.68 16.98 10.48
CA TRP A 42 -18.46 15.72 9.77
C TRP A 42 -16.99 15.27 9.84
N LEU A 43 -16.04 16.18 9.67
CA LEU A 43 -14.60 15.94 9.87
C LEU A 43 -14.24 15.61 11.33
N LEU A 44 -14.94 16.19 12.30
CA LEU A 44 -14.79 15.82 13.71
C LEU A 44 -15.30 14.41 13.99
N CYS A 45 -16.48 14.05 13.46
CA CYS A 45 -17.06 12.71 13.60
C CYS A 45 -16.21 11.65 12.89
N ALA A 46 -15.64 11.95 11.71
CA ALA A 46 -14.74 11.07 11.00
C ALA A 46 -13.43 10.82 11.79
N ASN A 47 -12.85 11.86 12.40
CA ASN A 47 -11.68 11.72 13.26
C ASN A 47 -11.97 10.92 14.53
N ILE A 48 -13.13 11.13 15.16
CA ILE A 48 -13.54 10.37 16.34
C ILE A 48 -13.75 8.89 15.98
N TYR A 49 -14.35 8.58 14.83
CA TYR A 49 -14.50 7.21 14.35
C TYR A 49 -13.15 6.52 14.09
N CYS A 50 -12.20 7.22 13.47
CA CYS A 50 -10.83 6.72 13.28
C CYS A 50 -10.11 6.48 14.60
N ILE A 51 -10.26 7.36 15.59
CA ILE A 51 -9.67 7.21 16.93
C ILE A 51 -10.30 6.01 17.67
N ILE A 52 -11.62 5.84 17.61
CA ILE A 52 -12.31 4.70 18.20
C ILE A 52 -11.85 3.39 17.56
N ARG A 53 -11.70 3.35 16.23
CA ARG A 53 -11.20 2.16 15.50
C ARG A 53 -9.73 1.86 15.80
N PHE A 54 -8.91 2.90 15.98
CA PHE A 54 -7.52 2.73 16.40
C PHE A 54 -7.42 2.18 17.84
N LEU A 55 -8.22 2.72 18.77
CA LEU A 55 -8.29 2.24 20.15
C LEU A 55 -8.88 0.84 20.28
N SER A 56 -9.85 0.46 19.44
CA SER A 56 -10.39 -0.90 19.40
C SER A 56 -9.35 -1.90 18.87
N ASN A 57 -8.59 -1.54 17.84
CA ASN A 57 -7.52 -2.39 17.32
C ASN A 57 -6.33 -2.50 18.29
N PHE A 58 -6.02 -1.42 19.01
CA PHE A 58 -4.96 -1.40 20.02
C PHE A 58 -5.32 -2.27 21.24
N THR A 59 -6.57 -2.21 21.71
CA THR A 59 -7.04 -3.07 22.81
C THR A 59 -7.08 -4.54 22.40
N GLN A 60 -7.50 -4.87 21.17
CA GLN A 60 -7.44 -6.25 20.67
C GLN A 60 -6.00 -6.80 20.59
N ARG A 61 -5.02 -5.98 20.18
CA ARG A 61 -3.59 -6.35 20.19
C ARG A 61 -3.04 -6.63 21.59
N ILE A 62 -3.46 -5.87 22.61
CA ILE A 62 -3.06 -6.11 24.00
C ILE A 62 -3.68 -7.41 24.54
N PHE A 63 -4.95 -7.69 24.22
CA PHE A 63 -5.61 -8.92 24.64
C PHE A 63 -5.02 -10.17 23.96
N HIS A 64 -4.61 -10.07 22.69
CA HIS A 64 -3.95 -11.18 21.99
C HIS A 64 -2.54 -11.47 22.54
N LYS A 65 -1.80 -10.42 22.95
CA LYS A 65 -0.46 -10.58 23.56
C LYS A 65 -0.52 -11.18 24.97
N ARG A 66 -1.60 -10.96 25.73
CA ARG A 66 -1.82 -11.59 27.05
C ARG A 66 -2.32 -13.04 26.97
N ARG A 67 -3.09 -13.39 25.93
CA ARG A 67 -3.63 -14.75 25.77
C ARG A 67 -2.53 -15.79 25.45
N ASN A 68 -1.46 -15.40 24.75
CA ASN A 68 -0.35 -16.30 24.41
C ASN A 68 0.70 -16.49 25.54
N THR A 69 0.52 -15.83 26.69
CA THR A 69 1.42 -15.94 27.86
C THR A 69 0.86 -16.77 29.02
N MET A 70 -0.30 -17.40 28.86
CA MET A 70 -0.90 -18.26 29.89
C MET A 70 -1.55 -19.49 29.25
N ASP A 71 -0.74 -20.41 28.72
CA ASP A 71 -1.17 -21.79 28.48
C ASP A 71 -0.04 -22.73 28.90
N ASN A 72 -0.04 -23.07 30.20
CA ASN A 72 0.57 -24.28 30.74
C ASN A 72 0.10 -24.46 32.19
N LYS A 73 -1.01 -25.19 32.38
CA LYS A 73 -1.31 -26.16 33.46
C LYS A 73 -2.83 -26.47 33.52
N HIS A 74 -3.17 -27.75 33.32
CA HIS A 74 -4.48 -28.42 33.48
C HIS A 74 -4.97 -28.46 34.97
N PRO A 75 -6.17 -29.03 35.32
CA PRO A 75 -7.50 -29.05 34.68
C PRO A 75 -8.71 -28.80 35.67
N ILE A 76 -9.93 -28.65 35.12
CA ILE A 76 -11.30 -28.89 35.67
C ILE A 76 -11.73 -28.22 37.01
N ILE A 77 -12.84 -27.46 37.00
CA ILE A 77 -14.02 -27.56 37.92
C ILE A 77 -15.13 -26.59 37.43
N SER A 78 -16.37 -27.05 37.52
CA SER A 78 -17.63 -26.37 37.20
C SER A 78 -18.19 -25.47 38.32
N ASN A 79 -19.10 -24.57 37.90
CA ASN A 79 -20.17 -23.85 38.62
C ASN A 79 -19.92 -22.49 39.30
N ASP A 80 -20.93 -21.65 39.06
CA ASP A 80 -21.48 -20.52 39.83
C ASP A 80 -20.92 -19.09 39.71
N LEU A 81 -21.76 -18.27 39.05
CA LEU A 81 -22.31 -16.99 39.54
C LEU A 81 -21.38 -16.05 40.31
N LEU A 82 -21.01 -14.93 39.69
CA LEU A 82 -21.02 -13.61 40.34
C LEU A 82 -21.30 -12.51 39.31
N HIS A 83 -22.48 -11.89 39.41
CA HIS A 83 -22.81 -10.60 38.81
C HIS A 83 -21.95 -9.51 39.46
N HIS A 84 -21.01 -8.92 38.72
CA HIS A 84 -20.43 -7.62 39.07
C HIS A 84 -20.94 -6.56 38.10
N THR A 85 -21.93 -5.79 38.56
CA THR A 85 -22.39 -4.56 37.94
C THR A 85 -21.29 -3.50 38.05
N TYR A 86 -20.71 -3.09 36.92
CA TYR A 86 -19.77 -1.96 36.85
C TYR A 86 -20.56 -0.65 36.89
N VAL A 87 -20.46 0.08 38.00
CA VAL A 87 -21.02 1.44 38.14
C VAL A 87 -19.98 2.44 37.62
N ILE A 88 -20.22 3.03 36.44
CA ILE A 88 -19.40 4.12 35.89
C ILE A 88 -19.76 5.41 36.64
N ARG A 89 -18.80 6.00 37.37
CA ARG A 89 -18.96 7.32 37.99
C ARG A 89 -18.65 8.43 36.97
N PRO A 90 -19.48 9.47 36.82
CA PRO A 90 -19.23 10.55 35.88
C PRO A 90 -18.04 11.42 36.33
N ILE A 91 -17.14 11.71 35.39
CA ILE A 91 -15.99 12.61 35.59
C ILE A 91 -16.50 14.05 35.56
N SER A 92 -16.14 14.86 36.56
CA SER A 92 -16.51 16.27 36.67
C SER A 92 -16.03 17.09 35.48
N LEU A 93 -16.96 17.83 34.84
CA LEU A 93 -16.75 18.78 33.74
C LEU A 93 -15.67 19.84 34.04
N SER A 94 -15.35 20.09 35.32
CA SER A 94 -14.31 21.04 35.72
C SER A 94 -12.88 20.58 35.38
N LYS A 95 -12.63 19.27 35.25
CA LYS A 95 -11.29 18.74 34.93
C LYS A 95 -10.99 18.65 33.43
N LEU A 96 -12.01 18.72 32.58
CA LEU A 96 -11.87 18.72 31.13
C LEU A 96 -11.54 20.12 30.56
N PHE A 97 -11.84 21.18 31.31
CA PHE A 97 -11.63 22.56 30.88
C PHE A 97 -10.18 23.03 31.09
N CYS A 98 -9.48 22.55 32.13
CA CYS A 98 -8.10 22.93 32.42
C CYS A 98 -7.06 22.31 31.46
N THR A 99 -7.34 21.16 30.85
CA THR A 99 -6.43 20.52 29.89
C THR A 99 -6.51 21.16 28.50
N ILE A 100 -7.65 21.74 28.13
CA ILE A 100 -7.84 22.43 26.84
C ILE A 100 -7.20 23.83 26.86
N LEU A 101 -7.14 24.51 28.02
CA LEU A 101 -6.54 25.84 28.13
C LEU A 101 -4.99 25.82 28.04
N LEU A 102 -4.34 24.70 28.36
CA LEU A 102 -2.87 24.57 28.28
C LEU A 102 -2.34 24.32 26.85
N LEU A 103 -3.21 23.87 25.93
CA LEU A 103 -2.85 23.56 24.53
C LEU A 103 -2.97 24.77 23.58
N LEU A 104 -3.63 25.86 24.00
CA LEU A 104 -3.78 27.09 23.23
C LEU A 104 -2.67 28.12 23.47
N ALA A 105 -1.78 27.90 24.43
CA ALA A 105 -0.68 28.80 24.77
C ALA A 105 0.63 28.54 23.99
N VAL A 106 0.69 27.52 23.11
CA VAL A 106 1.91 27.13 22.36
C VAL A 106 1.90 27.63 20.90
N THR A 107 0.84 28.31 20.43
CA THR A 107 0.71 28.78 19.04
C THR A 107 1.04 30.26 18.82
N LEU A 108 1.60 30.96 19.81
CA LEU A 108 2.02 32.37 19.69
C LEU A 108 3.49 32.53 20.10
N GLY A 109 4.42 32.02 19.28
CA GLY A 109 5.84 32.21 19.55
C GLY A 109 6.79 31.55 18.57
N ALA A 110 6.84 32.02 17.32
CA ALA A 110 8.07 32.04 16.49
C ALA A 110 7.78 32.56 15.05
N CYS A 111 7.37 33.82 14.92
CA CYS A 111 7.61 34.56 13.67
C CYS A 111 8.95 35.29 13.80
N ARG A 112 10.00 34.78 13.14
CA ARG A 112 11.11 35.56 12.56
C ARG A 112 12.15 34.61 11.93
N ARG A 113 12.10 34.43 10.61
CA ARG A 113 13.30 34.17 9.82
C ARG A 113 13.39 35.20 8.71
N LYS A 114 14.52 35.90 8.72
CA LYS A 114 14.94 36.97 7.82
C LYS A 114 15.23 36.36 6.45
N THR A 115 14.49 36.79 5.44
CA THR A 115 14.89 36.64 4.03
C THR A 115 16.06 37.58 3.79
N THR A 116 17.22 37.05 3.40
CA THR A 116 18.29 37.86 2.80
C THR A 116 18.59 37.25 1.44
N SER A 117 18.15 37.95 0.41
CA SER A 117 18.52 37.73 -0.98
C SER A 117 19.58 38.76 -1.38
N THR A 118 20.69 38.33 -1.95
CA THR A 118 21.56 39.12 -2.84
C THR A 118 22.51 38.16 -3.60
N PRO A 119 23.12 38.55 -4.73
CA PRO A 119 22.59 38.43 -6.09
C PRO A 119 23.43 37.49 -7.00
N THR A 120 22.83 37.08 -8.12
CA THR A 120 23.41 36.26 -9.20
C THR A 120 24.48 36.99 -10.02
N SER A 121 25.55 36.29 -10.40
CA SER A 121 26.45 36.62 -11.53
C SER A 121 26.82 35.31 -12.29
N PRO A 122 27.09 35.34 -13.61
CA PRO A 122 26.67 34.28 -14.53
C PRO A 122 27.79 33.29 -14.97
N ASN A 123 27.32 32.11 -15.41
CA ASN A 123 27.97 31.07 -16.22
C ASN A 123 28.95 30.11 -15.54
N GLU A 124 28.39 29.02 -15.01
CA GLU A 124 29.01 27.68 -15.06
C GLU A 124 27.99 26.70 -15.68
N PRO A 125 28.42 25.74 -16.53
CA PRO A 125 27.51 24.77 -17.12
C PRO A 125 26.82 23.94 -16.03
N ASN A 126 25.51 23.80 -16.17
CA ASN A 126 24.62 23.22 -15.17
C ASN A 126 24.93 21.72 -14.97
N ALA A 127 25.81 21.41 -14.02
CA ALA A 127 26.17 20.05 -13.61
C ALA A 127 24.98 19.23 -13.07
N SER A 128 23.79 19.83 -12.95
CA SER A 128 22.57 19.16 -12.49
C SER A 128 21.80 18.39 -13.58
N GLU A 129 22.04 18.66 -14.87
CA GLU A 129 21.40 17.91 -15.97
C GLU A 129 22.09 16.56 -16.27
N GLY A 130 23.35 16.40 -15.84
CA GLY A 130 24.12 15.17 -16.06
C GLY A 130 23.84 14.03 -15.07
N ILE A 131 23.11 14.30 -13.98
CA ILE A 131 22.96 13.34 -12.87
C ILE A 131 21.71 12.43 -13.05
N ILE A 132 20.70 12.84 -13.83
CA ILE A 132 19.43 12.10 -13.98
C ILE A 132 19.47 11.07 -15.14
N LYS A 133 20.65 10.72 -15.68
CA LYS A 133 20.77 9.67 -16.74
C LYS A 133 21.50 8.40 -16.32
N ALA A 134 22.00 8.31 -15.09
CA ALA A 134 22.79 7.14 -14.68
C ALA A 134 21.88 5.95 -14.35
N GLU A 135 22.09 4.83 -15.04
CA GLU A 135 21.57 3.52 -14.65
C GLU A 135 22.03 3.19 -13.23
N MET A 136 21.10 2.78 -12.38
CA MET A 136 21.33 2.36 -11.00
C MET A 136 21.17 0.83 -10.91
N SER A 137 22.22 0.14 -10.46
CA SER A 137 22.08 -1.25 -10.04
C SER A 137 21.40 -1.30 -8.67
N LEU A 138 20.33 -2.10 -8.58
CA LEU A 138 19.61 -2.37 -7.34
C LEU A 138 20.14 -3.63 -6.64
N PHE A 139 21.06 -4.37 -7.25
CA PHE A 139 21.63 -5.57 -6.63
C PHE A 139 23.09 -5.78 -7.07
N ASP A 140 23.97 -5.95 -6.09
CA ASP A 140 25.43 -6.03 -6.30
C ASP A 140 25.94 -7.45 -6.61
N GLY A 141 25.06 -8.45 -6.58
CA GLY A 141 25.41 -9.87 -6.77
C GLY A 141 26.04 -10.52 -5.54
N LYS A 142 26.16 -9.82 -4.40
CA LYS A 142 26.92 -10.28 -3.23
C LYS A 142 26.08 -10.32 -1.97
N SER A 143 25.21 -9.34 -1.76
CA SER A 143 24.41 -9.21 -0.56
C SER A 143 23.01 -8.69 -0.89
N LEU A 144 22.05 -8.85 0.03
CA LEU A 144 20.73 -8.26 -0.16
C LEU A 144 20.79 -6.72 -0.22
N GLY A 145 21.84 -6.08 0.28
CA GLY A 145 21.97 -4.62 0.23
C GLY A 145 20.76 -3.92 0.86
N GLN A 146 20.00 -3.19 0.04
CA GLN A 146 18.77 -2.50 0.47
C GLN A 146 17.49 -3.32 0.22
N TRP A 147 17.60 -4.58 -0.21
CA TRP A 147 16.49 -5.52 -0.25
C TRP A 147 16.22 -6.07 1.15
N ALA A 148 15.01 -5.85 1.66
CA ALA A 148 14.54 -6.45 2.89
C ALA A 148 13.64 -7.66 2.55
N ILE A 149 13.75 -8.74 3.31
CA ILE A 149 12.84 -9.88 3.21
C ILE A 149 11.44 -9.41 3.61
N THR A 150 10.44 -9.72 2.79
CA THR A 150 9.04 -9.40 3.07
C THR A 150 8.47 -10.39 4.08
N ASP A 151 7.88 -9.87 5.15
CA ASP A 151 7.29 -10.70 6.20
C ASP A 151 5.86 -11.10 5.86
N PHE A 152 5.71 -12.11 5.00
CA PHE A 152 4.41 -12.68 4.61
C PHE A 152 3.82 -13.61 5.69
N GLY A 153 4.51 -13.85 6.81
CA GLY A 153 4.08 -14.75 7.89
C GLY A 153 4.22 -16.25 7.59
N GLY A 154 4.72 -16.60 6.40
CA GLY A 154 4.92 -17.97 5.92
C GLY A 154 5.96 -18.08 4.80
N GLN A 155 6.81 -17.05 4.67
CA GLN A 155 7.84 -16.97 3.66
C GLN A 155 8.91 -18.04 3.81
N GLY A 156 9.38 -18.55 2.67
CA GLY A 156 10.56 -19.39 2.58
C GLY A 156 11.83 -18.60 2.88
N LYS A 157 12.97 -19.30 2.92
CA LYS A 157 14.26 -18.63 3.12
C LYS A 157 14.62 -17.79 1.91
N VAL A 158 15.24 -16.65 2.18
CA VAL A 158 15.84 -15.78 1.16
C VAL A 158 17.34 -15.69 1.41
N TYR A 159 18.14 -15.93 0.38
CA TYR A 159 19.59 -15.88 0.48
C TYR A 159 20.24 -15.50 -0.86
N VAL A 160 21.48 -15.03 -0.81
CA VAL A 160 22.27 -14.76 -2.01
C VAL A 160 23.18 -15.94 -2.30
N LYS A 161 23.18 -16.41 -3.54
CA LYS A 161 24.05 -17.47 -4.04
C LYS A 161 24.37 -17.20 -5.51
N ASP A 162 25.61 -17.44 -5.94
CA ASP A 162 26.04 -17.36 -7.34
C ASP A 162 25.61 -16.08 -8.09
N GLY A 163 25.65 -14.93 -7.41
CA GLY A 163 25.27 -13.66 -8.03
C GLY A 163 23.77 -13.43 -8.17
N ALA A 164 22.92 -14.20 -7.48
CA ALA A 164 21.46 -14.11 -7.52
C ALA A 164 20.84 -14.15 -6.11
N ILE A 165 19.67 -13.53 -5.97
CA ILE A 165 18.82 -13.66 -4.79
C ILE A 165 17.89 -14.84 -5.03
N TYR A 166 18.00 -15.86 -4.18
CA TYR A 166 17.13 -17.03 -4.16
C TYR A 166 16.03 -16.83 -3.13
N MET A 167 14.81 -17.16 -3.51
CA MET A 167 13.60 -17.17 -2.69
C MET A 167 13.04 -18.59 -2.71
N GLU A 168 13.20 -19.33 -1.62
CA GLU A 168 12.61 -20.66 -1.48
C GLU A 168 11.09 -20.57 -1.48
N MET A 169 10.42 -21.65 -1.89
CA MET A 169 8.96 -21.73 -1.83
C MET A 169 8.48 -21.58 -0.38
N GLY A 170 7.66 -20.55 -0.14
CA GLY A 170 6.94 -20.36 1.11
C GLY A 170 5.62 -21.13 1.13
N ASN A 171 4.84 -20.98 2.20
CA ASN A 171 3.49 -21.56 2.28
C ASN A 171 2.59 -20.99 1.18
N ASP A 172 2.56 -19.65 1.10
CA ASP A 172 1.85 -18.91 0.07
C ASP A 172 2.84 -18.06 -0.72
N MET A 173 3.58 -17.16 -0.05
CA MET A 173 4.49 -16.23 -0.71
C MET A 173 5.86 -16.14 -0.06
N THR A 174 6.87 -15.93 -0.89
CA THR A 174 8.20 -15.46 -0.48
C THR A 174 8.54 -14.23 -1.29
N GLY A 175 9.17 -13.22 -0.70
CA GLY A 175 9.54 -12.03 -1.46
C GLY A 175 10.52 -11.11 -0.77
N ILE A 176 10.92 -10.09 -1.52
CA ILE A 176 11.83 -9.04 -1.09
C ILE A 176 11.28 -7.66 -1.50
N ASN A 177 11.54 -6.65 -0.67
CA ASN A 177 11.20 -5.25 -0.94
C ASN A 177 12.44 -4.37 -1.00
N TRP A 178 12.48 -3.48 -1.98
CA TRP A 178 13.49 -2.45 -2.06
C TRP A 178 13.24 -1.36 -1.01
N LYS A 179 14.28 -1.01 -0.24
CA LYS A 179 14.26 0.07 0.78
C LYS A 179 15.13 1.27 0.42
N GLY A 180 15.80 1.23 -0.74
CA GLY A 180 16.65 2.31 -1.21
C GLY A 180 15.90 3.41 -1.98
N PRO A 181 16.64 4.31 -2.64
CA PRO A 181 16.08 5.35 -3.51
C PRO A 181 15.21 4.74 -4.63
N LEU A 182 14.12 5.43 -4.98
CA LEU A 182 13.12 4.92 -5.92
C LEU A 182 12.74 5.97 -6.96
N ILE A 183 12.79 5.58 -8.24
CA ILE A 183 12.21 6.32 -9.36
C ILE A 183 10.77 5.83 -9.54
N ARG A 184 9.81 6.75 -9.63
CA ARG A 184 8.37 6.45 -9.62
C ARG A 184 7.66 6.59 -10.96
N MET A 185 8.31 7.22 -11.94
CA MET A 185 7.76 7.47 -13.28
C MET A 185 8.91 7.74 -14.25
N ASN A 186 8.68 7.57 -15.55
CA ASN A 186 9.68 7.77 -16.61
C ASN A 186 10.94 6.95 -16.36
N TYR A 187 10.78 5.64 -16.16
CA TYR A 187 11.90 4.74 -15.97
C TYR A 187 11.73 3.42 -16.72
N GLU A 188 12.85 2.73 -16.88
CA GLU A 188 12.91 1.34 -17.29
C GLU A 188 13.61 0.53 -16.19
N ILE A 189 13.00 -0.57 -15.76
CA ILE A 189 13.60 -1.56 -14.87
C ILE A 189 13.86 -2.85 -15.65
N THR A 190 15.02 -3.45 -15.44
CA THR A 190 15.40 -4.74 -16.01
C THR A 190 15.86 -5.67 -14.91
N LEU A 191 15.54 -6.95 -15.05
CA LEU A 191 16.07 -8.02 -14.20
C LEU A 191 16.04 -9.34 -14.96
N GLU A 192 16.76 -10.34 -14.48
CA GLU A 192 16.56 -11.72 -14.88
C GLU A 192 15.85 -12.47 -13.76
N ALA A 193 14.84 -13.26 -14.11
CA ALA A 193 14.09 -14.09 -13.16
C ALA A 193 14.11 -15.56 -13.60
N MET A 194 14.07 -16.46 -12.64
CA MET A 194 14.10 -17.90 -12.87
C MET A 194 13.13 -18.61 -11.93
N ARG A 195 12.31 -19.50 -12.47
CA ARG A 195 11.53 -20.44 -11.66
C ARG A 195 12.45 -21.57 -11.22
N ILE A 196 12.51 -21.85 -9.92
CA ILE A 196 13.32 -22.93 -9.34
C ILE A 196 12.47 -24.20 -9.24
N SER A 197 11.24 -24.06 -8.74
CA SER A 197 10.31 -25.16 -8.47
C SER A 197 8.91 -24.61 -8.26
N GLY A 198 7.89 -25.44 -8.42
CA GLY A 198 6.49 -25.06 -8.20
C GLY A 198 5.78 -24.76 -9.52
N SER A 199 4.56 -24.24 -9.43
CA SER A 199 3.65 -24.17 -10.57
C SER A 199 2.82 -22.90 -10.60
N ASP A 200 3.27 -21.82 -9.96
CA ASP A 200 2.64 -20.50 -10.06
C ASP A 200 3.74 -19.42 -10.19
N PHE A 201 3.42 -18.16 -9.93
CA PHE A 201 4.32 -17.09 -10.33
C PHE A 201 5.65 -17.15 -9.56
N PHE A 202 6.74 -17.12 -10.31
CA PHE A 202 8.11 -17.04 -9.79
C PHE A 202 8.64 -15.60 -9.79
N CYS A 203 7.90 -14.69 -10.41
CA CYS A 203 8.19 -13.26 -10.42
C CYS A 203 6.89 -12.46 -10.51
N GLY A 204 6.37 -12.08 -9.35
CA GLY A 204 5.45 -10.95 -9.20
C GLY A 204 6.28 -9.69 -8.93
N LEU A 205 6.59 -8.94 -9.99
CA LEU A 205 7.31 -7.68 -9.88
C LEU A 205 6.31 -6.57 -9.55
N THR A 206 6.29 -6.12 -8.30
CA THR A 206 5.57 -4.93 -7.86
C THR A 206 6.41 -3.70 -8.14
N PHE A 207 5.83 -2.66 -8.74
CA PHE A 207 6.55 -1.46 -9.16
C PHE A 207 5.68 -0.19 -9.05
N PRO A 208 6.29 1.00 -8.90
CA PRO A 208 5.56 2.26 -8.82
C PRO A 208 5.09 2.79 -10.19
N VAL A 209 3.87 3.31 -10.21
CA VAL A 209 3.26 4.11 -11.28
C VAL A 209 2.81 5.42 -10.63
N ALA A 210 3.73 6.39 -10.57
CA ALA A 210 3.64 7.59 -9.76
C ALA A 210 3.45 7.23 -8.27
N GLU A 211 2.30 7.57 -7.69
CA GLU A 211 1.98 7.25 -6.29
C GLU A 211 1.32 5.87 -6.14
N ASN A 212 0.84 5.27 -7.23
CA ASN A 212 0.16 3.98 -7.19
C ASN A 212 1.15 2.84 -7.42
N PRO A 213 0.94 1.67 -6.79
CA PRO A 213 1.62 0.45 -7.17
C PRO A 213 0.94 -0.25 -8.36
N CYS A 214 1.68 -1.09 -9.07
CA CYS A 214 1.16 -2.09 -10.00
C CYS A 214 2.02 -3.36 -9.90
N SER A 215 1.54 -4.51 -10.39
CA SER A 215 2.33 -5.74 -10.40
C SER A 215 2.31 -6.43 -11.76
N LEU A 216 3.49 -6.72 -12.30
CA LEU A 216 3.68 -7.62 -13.44
C LEU A 216 3.83 -9.04 -12.91
N ILE A 217 2.96 -9.94 -13.35
CA ILE A 217 2.97 -11.35 -12.96
C ILE A 217 3.61 -12.17 -14.08
N LEU A 218 4.57 -13.03 -13.73
CA LEU A 218 5.17 -14.01 -14.63
C LEU A 218 5.01 -15.43 -14.06
N GLY A 219 4.20 -16.24 -14.74
CA GLY A 219 3.91 -17.62 -14.37
C GLY A 219 2.69 -17.79 -13.45
N GLY A 220 1.72 -16.88 -13.46
CA GLY A 220 0.50 -17.00 -12.65
C GLY A 220 -0.40 -18.17 -13.06
N TRP A 221 -1.42 -18.47 -12.25
CA TRP A 221 -2.54 -19.36 -12.57
C TRP A 221 -2.09 -20.71 -13.16
N GLY A 222 -1.34 -21.48 -12.37
CA GLY A 222 -0.83 -22.78 -12.84
C GLY A 222 0.44 -22.69 -13.70
N GLY A 223 1.16 -21.57 -13.63
CA GLY A 223 2.55 -21.51 -14.07
C GLY A 223 2.77 -20.89 -15.45
N GLY A 224 1.70 -20.45 -16.12
CA GLY A 224 1.76 -20.02 -17.51
C GLY A 224 1.28 -18.59 -17.78
N LEU A 225 0.49 -18.01 -16.88
CA LEU A 225 -0.09 -16.69 -17.13
C LEU A 225 0.92 -15.57 -16.92
N CYS A 226 0.92 -14.60 -17.82
CA CYS A 226 1.63 -13.34 -17.67
C CYS A 226 0.68 -12.15 -17.86
N GLY A 227 0.99 -11.02 -17.22
CA GLY A 227 0.21 -9.79 -17.39
C GLY A 227 0.32 -8.84 -16.20
N LEU A 228 -0.25 -7.66 -16.34
CA LEU A 228 -0.39 -6.70 -15.26
C LEU A 228 -1.61 -7.03 -14.41
N SER A 229 -1.46 -6.99 -13.09
CA SER A 229 -2.55 -7.24 -12.16
C SER A 229 -3.10 -5.93 -11.59
N ASN A 230 -4.41 -5.92 -11.38
CA ASN A 230 -5.21 -4.87 -10.77
C ASN A 230 -5.27 -3.57 -11.58
N ILE A 231 -5.55 -3.72 -12.88
CA ILE A 231 -5.92 -2.62 -13.78
C ILE A 231 -7.44 -2.58 -13.88
N ASP A 232 -8.05 -1.45 -13.57
CA ASP A 232 -9.50 -1.28 -13.46
C ASP A 232 -10.16 -2.37 -12.60
N TYR A 233 -9.51 -2.71 -11.49
CA TYR A 233 -9.92 -3.74 -10.53
C TYR A 233 -9.85 -5.19 -11.05
N TYR A 234 -9.35 -5.41 -12.26
CA TYR A 234 -9.16 -6.74 -12.84
C TYR A 234 -7.73 -7.25 -12.64
N ASP A 235 -7.61 -8.49 -12.17
CA ASP A 235 -6.31 -9.17 -12.08
C ASP A 235 -5.76 -9.53 -13.47
N ALA A 236 -4.52 -10.02 -13.48
CA ALA A 236 -3.80 -10.36 -14.70
C ALA A 236 -4.43 -11.47 -15.56
N ALA A 237 -5.47 -12.17 -15.08
CA ALA A 237 -6.21 -13.15 -15.86
C ALA A 237 -7.47 -12.59 -16.51
N ASN A 238 -7.91 -11.42 -16.07
CA ASN A 238 -9.22 -10.88 -16.41
C ASN A 238 -9.12 -9.49 -17.03
N ASN A 239 -7.97 -9.13 -17.59
CA ASN A 239 -7.77 -7.87 -18.31
C ASN A 239 -7.02 -8.06 -19.64
N GLU A 240 -6.93 -7.00 -20.43
CA GLU A 240 -6.40 -7.01 -21.79
C GLU A 240 -4.88 -7.28 -21.89
N THR A 241 -4.15 -7.28 -20.78
CA THR A 241 -2.71 -7.56 -20.75
C THR A 241 -2.40 -9.05 -20.58
N THR A 242 -3.43 -9.89 -20.46
CA THR A 242 -3.28 -11.34 -20.25
C THR A 242 -2.56 -12.00 -21.44
N THR A 243 -1.44 -12.64 -21.17
CA THR A 243 -0.69 -13.47 -22.12
C THR A 243 -0.32 -14.80 -21.47
N PHE A 244 0.15 -15.76 -22.28
CA PHE A 244 0.55 -17.07 -21.79
C PHE A 244 1.93 -17.45 -22.30
N THR A 245 2.79 -17.91 -21.41
CA THR A 245 4.14 -18.36 -21.70
C THR A 245 4.45 -19.62 -20.92
N SER A 246 5.03 -20.62 -21.59
CA SER A 246 5.56 -21.80 -20.90
C SER A 246 6.92 -21.49 -20.33
N PHE A 247 7.05 -21.58 -19.01
CA PHE A 247 8.33 -21.45 -18.33
C PHE A 247 8.92 -22.84 -18.05
N GLU A 248 10.18 -23.01 -18.40
CA GLU A 248 11.05 -24.09 -17.94
C GLU A 248 11.67 -23.74 -16.58
N ASP A 249 11.75 -24.73 -15.70
CA ASP A 249 12.44 -24.59 -14.41
C ASP A 249 13.96 -24.49 -14.63
N ASN A 250 14.62 -23.71 -13.79
CA ASN A 250 16.06 -23.46 -13.80
C ASN A 250 16.57 -22.77 -15.08
N LYS A 251 15.68 -22.09 -15.81
CA LYS A 251 16.00 -21.20 -16.94
C LYS A 251 15.84 -19.73 -16.54
N TRP A 252 16.82 -18.91 -16.91
CA TRP A 252 16.77 -17.47 -16.71
C TRP A 252 15.99 -16.80 -17.85
N TYR A 253 15.05 -15.94 -17.50
CA TYR A 253 14.27 -15.12 -18.42
C TYR A 253 14.60 -13.65 -18.20
N ARG A 254 14.88 -12.91 -19.27
CA ARG A 254 15.12 -11.47 -19.21
C ARG A 254 13.80 -10.73 -19.16
N VAL A 255 13.61 -9.92 -18.13
CA VAL A 255 12.43 -9.10 -17.92
C VAL A 255 12.83 -7.64 -18.10
N ARG A 256 12.06 -6.92 -18.92
CA ARG A 256 12.17 -5.47 -19.07
C ARG A 256 10.80 -4.87 -18.88
N LEU A 257 10.70 -3.82 -18.08
CA LEU A 257 9.46 -3.10 -17.81
C LEU A 257 9.73 -1.60 -17.92
N ARG A 258 8.86 -0.89 -18.64
CA ARG A 258 8.89 0.55 -18.80
C ARG A 258 7.61 1.18 -18.29
N VAL A 259 7.76 2.31 -17.60
CA VAL A 259 6.65 3.07 -17.03
C VAL A 259 6.77 4.54 -17.44
N THR A 260 5.79 5.01 -18.21
CA THR A 260 5.60 6.42 -18.60
C THR A 260 4.21 6.89 -18.10
N PRO A 261 3.90 8.20 -18.16
CA PRO A 261 2.65 8.72 -17.59
C PRO A 261 1.40 8.16 -18.27
N ASP A 262 1.52 7.80 -19.54
CA ASP A 262 0.44 7.34 -20.41
C ASP A 262 0.52 5.85 -20.73
N ARG A 263 1.64 5.16 -20.42
CA ARG A 263 1.84 3.78 -20.87
C ARG A 263 2.63 2.91 -19.88
N ILE A 264 2.28 1.62 -19.85
CA ILE A 264 3.10 0.57 -19.27
C ILE A 264 3.43 -0.45 -20.36
N GLU A 265 4.70 -0.81 -20.47
CA GLU A 265 5.19 -1.78 -21.45
C GLU A 265 6.09 -2.81 -20.76
N ALA A 266 5.97 -4.08 -21.12
CA ALA A 266 6.83 -5.13 -20.60
C ALA A 266 7.23 -6.14 -21.68
N TRP A 267 8.46 -6.62 -21.57
CA TRP A 267 9.04 -7.62 -22.46
C TRP A 267 9.63 -8.78 -21.66
N LEU A 268 9.49 -9.98 -22.23
CA LEU A 268 10.06 -11.23 -21.75
C LEU A 268 10.95 -11.80 -22.87
N ASP A 269 12.25 -11.92 -22.62
CA ASP A 269 13.25 -12.36 -23.62
C ASP A 269 13.15 -11.60 -24.97
N ASP A 270 12.96 -10.29 -24.87
CA ASP A 270 12.77 -9.34 -25.99
C ASP A 270 11.41 -9.43 -26.72
N GLU A 271 10.54 -10.38 -26.36
CA GLU A 271 9.15 -10.44 -26.84
C GLU A 271 8.25 -9.53 -26.00
N GLU A 272 7.47 -8.67 -26.64
CA GLU A 272 6.53 -7.78 -25.95
C GLU A 272 5.33 -8.57 -25.44
N ILE A 273 5.10 -8.54 -24.13
CA ILE A 273 3.99 -9.24 -23.46
C ILE A 273 2.94 -8.27 -22.89
N VAL A 274 3.30 -6.99 -22.73
CA VAL A 274 2.40 -5.94 -22.25
C VAL A 274 2.69 -4.67 -23.01
N ASN A 275 1.64 -4.02 -23.50
CA ASN A 275 1.67 -2.67 -24.05
C ASN A 275 0.29 -2.02 -23.91
N ILE A 276 0.12 -1.19 -22.88
CA ILE A 276 -1.20 -0.66 -22.50
C ILE A 276 -1.15 0.83 -22.21
N GLU A 277 -2.12 1.57 -22.74
CA GLU A 277 -2.37 2.97 -22.37
C GLU A 277 -3.06 3.03 -21.00
N ILE A 278 -2.47 3.79 -20.07
CA ILE A 278 -2.93 3.92 -18.68
C ILE A 278 -3.59 5.26 -18.38
N THR A 279 -3.70 6.17 -19.34
CA THR A 279 -4.36 7.46 -19.17
C THR A 279 -5.81 7.28 -18.69
N GLY A 280 -6.12 7.79 -17.51
CA GLY A 280 -7.47 7.70 -16.93
C GLY A 280 -7.86 6.32 -16.36
N ARG A 281 -6.97 5.33 -16.42
CA ARG A 281 -7.18 3.98 -15.88
C ARG A 281 -6.95 3.94 -14.37
N LYS A 282 -7.55 2.97 -13.68
CA LYS A 282 -7.26 2.69 -12.27
C LYS A 282 -6.12 1.68 -12.19
N ILE A 283 -4.99 2.12 -11.66
CA ILE A 283 -3.82 1.30 -11.40
C ILE A 283 -3.68 1.16 -9.88
N ASP A 284 -3.65 -0.06 -9.40
CA ASP A 284 -3.55 -0.35 -7.97
C ASP A 284 -2.90 -1.74 -7.76
N ILE A 285 -2.91 -2.25 -6.53
CA ILE A 285 -2.35 -3.55 -6.14
C ILE A 285 -3.38 -4.42 -5.45
N ARG A 286 -3.25 -5.73 -5.63
CA ARG A 286 -4.06 -6.70 -4.90
C ARG A 286 -3.60 -6.80 -3.44
N ALA A 287 -4.55 -6.99 -2.53
CA ALA A 287 -4.28 -7.03 -1.09
C ALA A 287 -3.28 -8.13 -0.71
N GLU A 288 -3.27 -9.25 -1.44
CA GLU A 288 -2.37 -10.38 -1.22
C GLU A 288 -0.90 -9.99 -1.40
N VAL A 289 -0.61 -9.05 -2.29
CA VAL A 289 0.76 -8.61 -2.61
C VAL A 289 1.04 -7.18 -2.12
N ASP A 290 0.19 -6.62 -1.26
CA ASP A 290 0.31 -5.26 -0.71
C ASP A 290 1.65 -5.01 0.01
N LEU A 291 2.16 -6.05 0.69
CA LEU A 291 3.45 -5.99 1.39
C LEU A 291 4.64 -5.85 0.42
N SER A 292 4.46 -6.07 -0.88
CA SER A 292 5.51 -5.95 -1.92
C SER A 292 5.79 -4.49 -2.34
N GLN A 293 5.05 -3.52 -1.82
CA GLN A 293 5.24 -2.11 -2.14
C GLN A 293 6.53 -1.47 -1.55
N PRO A 294 7.02 -0.37 -2.14
CA PRO A 294 6.60 0.21 -3.43
C PRO A 294 7.27 -0.44 -4.64
N LEU A 295 8.39 -1.14 -4.41
CA LEU A 295 9.09 -1.96 -5.38
C LEU A 295 9.47 -3.26 -4.69
N GLY A 296 9.03 -4.38 -5.25
CA GLY A 296 9.20 -5.69 -4.64
C GLY A 296 9.14 -6.79 -5.67
N ILE A 297 9.72 -7.93 -5.32
CA ILE A 297 9.64 -9.14 -6.13
C ILE A 297 9.18 -10.26 -5.20
N ALA A 298 8.11 -10.93 -5.59
CA ALA A 298 7.55 -12.03 -4.84
C ALA A 298 7.31 -13.27 -5.71
N THR A 299 7.17 -14.41 -5.06
CA THR A 299 6.73 -15.67 -5.63
C THR A 299 5.43 -16.12 -4.97
N TRP A 300 4.64 -16.96 -5.63
CA TRP A 300 3.47 -17.63 -5.05
C TRP A 300 3.56 -19.12 -5.23
N GLN A 301 3.53 -19.88 -4.13
CA GLN A 301 3.62 -21.35 -4.12
C GLN A 301 4.71 -21.92 -5.06
N THR A 302 5.80 -21.15 -5.17
CA THR A 302 6.85 -21.33 -6.16
C THR A 302 8.16 -20.81 -5.59
N GLY A 303 9.25 -21.51 -5.84
CA GLY A 303 10.61 -21.03 -5.59
C GLY A 303 11.09 -20.22 -6.79
N GLY A 304 11.74 -19.09 -6.55
CA GLY A 304 12.23 -18.21 -7.60
C GLY A 304 13.63 -17.67 -7.31
N ALA A 305 14.34 -17.25 -8.35
CA ALA A 305 15.56 -16.49 -8.20
C ALA A 305 15.56 -15.26 -9.10
N VAL A 306 16.20 -14.19 -8.65
CA VAL A 306 16.38 -12.96 -9.43
C VAL A 306 17.81 -12.43 -9.38
N ARG A 307 18.26 -11.82 -10.47
CA ARG A 307 19.59 -11.20 -10.57
C ARG A 307 19.56 -10.03 -11.56
N ASN A 308 20.70 -9.32 -11.64
CA ASN A 308 20.92 -8.23 -12.60
C ASN A 308 19.80 -7.16 -12.58
N ILE A 309 19.32 -6.84 -11.38
CA ILE A 309 18.25 -5.87 -11.17
C ILE A 309 18.80 -4.46 -11.32
N LYS A 310 18.30 -3.73 -12.32
CA LYS A 310 18.76 -2.39 -12.67
C LYS A 310 17.58 -1.50 -12.99
N ILE A 311 17.69 -0.22 -12.69
CA ILE A 311 16.71 0.79 -13.04
C ILE A 311 17.40 1.99 -13.65
N LYS A 312 16.82 2.58 -14.69
CA LYS A 312 17.33 3.83 -15.28
C LYS A 312 16.20 4.78 -15.59
N PRO A 313 16.39 6.10 -15.40
CA PRO A 313 15.48 7.10 -15.96
C PRO A 313 15.47 7.01 -17.49
N ILE A 314 14.32 7.29 -18.08
CA ILE A 314 14.16 7.41 -19.53
C ILE A 314 13.67 8.81 -19.90
N GLN A 315 14.02 9.26 -21.09
CA GLN A 315 13.46 10.46 -21.69
C GLN A 315 12.27 10.05 -22.56
N ASN A 316 11.13 10.71 -22.37
CA ASN A 316 9.99 10.61 -23.28
C ASN A 316 10.28 11.30 -24.61
#